data_AF-A0A352L104-F1
#
_entry.id   AF-A0A352L104-F1
#
_cell.length_a   1.000
_cell.length_b   1.000
_cell.length_c   1.000
_cell.angle_alpha   90.00
_cell.angle_beta   90.00
_cell.angle_gamma   90.00
#
_symmetry.space_group_name_H-M   'P 1'
#
loop_
_entity.id
_entity.type
_entity.pdbx_description
1 polymer ?
#
loop_
_entity_poly.entity_id
_entity_poly.type
_entity_poly.pdbx_seq_one_letter_code
_entity_poly.pdbx_strand_id
1 'polypeptide(L)' 'DLQTEAPRVEVWRAAVGDQPWAAADPGILAVVTDDRPAGIACPIWSRSDLPALADRLLSVVGLGS' A
#
# COMPACT_ATOMS: atom_id res chain seq x y z
N ASP A 1 3.31 11.92 -9.17
CA ASP A 1 4.29 11.40 -10.12
C ASP A 1 4.72 10.02 -9.65
N LEU A 2 4.75 9.01 -10.53
CA LEU A 2 5.03 7.62 -10.15
C LEU A 2 6.53 7.28 -10.18
N GLN A 3 7.36 8.18 -10.71
CA GLN A 3 8.80 8.04 -10.82
C GLN A 3 9.51 8.58 -9.57
N THR A 4 9.78 7.69 -8.60
CA THR A 4 10.60 7.99 -7.43
C THR A 4 11.36 6.73 -7.00
N GLU A 5 12.55 6.92 -6.44
CA GLU A 5 13.32 5.85 -5.80
C GLU A 5 12.93 5.65 -4.33
N ALA A 6 12.06 6.51 -3.78
CA ALA A 6 11.59 6.37 -2.41
C ALA A 6 10.69 5.14 -2.23
N PRO A 7 10.67 4.53 -1.02
CA PRO A 7 9.69 3.52 -0.66
C PRO A 7 8.25 4.00 -0.92
N ARG A 8 7.44 3.17 -1.58
CA ARG A 8 6.05 3.51 -1.94
C ARG A 8 5.05 2.59 -1.27
N VAL A 9 3.96 3.20 -0.80
CA VAL A 9 2.75 2.53 -0.34
C VAL A 9 1.60 3.11 -1.15
N GLU A 10 0.80 2.24 -1.75
CA GLU A 10 -0.32 2.65 -2.60
C GLU A 10 -1.61 2.72 -1.77
N VAL A 11 -2.43 3.74 -1.98
CA VAL A 11 -3.82 3.76 -1.48
C VAL A 11 -4.73 3.49 -2.65
N TRP A 12 -5.48 2.39 -2.60
CA TRP A 12 -6.32 1.94 -3.72
C TRP A 12 -7.74 1.59 -3.28
N ARG A 13 -8.72 1.76 -4.18
CA ARG A 13 -10.12 1.38 -3.94
C ARG A 13 -10.75 0.85 -5.23
N ALA A 14 -11.51 -0.23 -5.12
CA ALA A 14 -12.21 -0.86 -6.24
C ALA A 14 -13.19 0.10 -6.94
N ALA A 15 -13.77 1.03 -6.19
CA ALA A 15 -14.71 2.03 -6.71
C ALA A 15 -14.12 2.97 -7.79
N VAL A 16 -12.78 3.05 -7.89
CA VAL A 16 -12.09 3.90 -8.89
C VAL A 16 -11.96 3.18 -10.24
N GLY A 17 -12.27 1.88 -10.32
CA GLY A 17 -12.40 1.11 -11.57
C GLY A 17 -11.10 0.51 -12.10
N ASP A 18 -9.95 1.11 -11.80
CA ASP A 18 -8.64 0.60 -12.24
C ASP A 18 -8.06 -0.46 -11.29
N GLN A 19 -7.19 -1.33 -11.83
CA GLN A 19 -6.39 -2.25 -11.03
C GLN A 19 -5.36 -1.48 -10.18
N PRO A 20 -4.99 -1.99 -9.00
CA PRO A 20 -3.93 -1.39 -8.20
C PRO A 20 -2.60 -1.47 -8.94
N TRP A 21 -1.79 -0.42 -8.84
CA TRP A 21 -0.46 -0.37 -9.41
C TRP A 21 0.43 -1.48 -8.87
N ALA A 22 0.21 -1.90 -7.62
CA ALA A 22 0.94 -3.00 -7.00
C ALA A 22 0.79 -4.36 -7.72
N ALA A 23 -0.19 -4.50 -8.63
CA ALA A 23 -0.28 -5.68 -9.50
C ALA A 23 0.79 -5.70 -10.60
N ALA A 24 1.31 -4.53 -11.00
CA ALA A 24 2.30 -4.38 -12.08
C ALA A 24 3.64 -3.80 -11.62
N ASP A 25 3.70 -3.17 -10.45
CA ASP A 25 4.89 -2.51 -9.91
C ASP A 25 5.34 -3.17 -8.59
N PRO A 26 6.39 -4.01 -8.61
CA PRO A 26 6.90 -4.69 -7.42
C PRO A 26 7.61 -3.74 -6.44
N GLY A 27 7.85 -2.48 -6.82
CA GLY A 27 8.39 -1.44 -5.95
C GLY A 27 7.36 -0.85 -4.98
N ILE A 28 6.09 -1.25 -5.07
CA ILE A 28 5.06 -0.89 -4.09
C ILE A 28 5.08 -1.90 -2.94
N LEU A 29 5.41 -1.42 -1.75
CA LEU A 29 5.66 -2.25 -0.58
C LEU A 29 4.39 -2.74 0.11
N ALA A 30 3.28 -2.01 -0.05
CA ALA A 30 1.97 -2.39 0.49
C ALA A 30 0.84 -1.62 -0.20
N VAL A 31 -0.37 -2.17 -0.12
CA VAL A 31 -1.60 -1.50 -0.56
C VAL A 31 -2.52 -1.23 0.62
N VAL A 32 -2.90 0.03 0.82
CA VAL A 32 -3.88 0.45 1.81
C VAL A 32 -5.27 0.45 1.18
N THR A 33 -6.09 -0.53 1.53
CA THR A 33 -7.46 -0.69 1.03
C THR A 33 -8.31 -1.53 1.99
N ASP A 34 -9.62 -1.33 1.94
CA ASP A 34 -10.59 -2.24 2.57
C ASP A 34 -11.24 -3.19 1.55
N ASP A 35 -10.90 -3.01 0.26
CA ASP A 35 -11.32 -3.89 -0.82
C ASP A 35 -10.41 -5.11 -0.92
N ARG A 36 -10.79 -6.12 -1.71
CA ARG A 36 -10.00 -7.35 -1.94
C ARG A 36 -9.52 -7.43 -3.40
N PRO A 37 -8.44 -6.72 -3.75
CA PRO A 37 -7.85 -6.83 -5.08
C PRO A 37 -7.20 -8.21 -5.30
N ALA A 38 -7.23 -8.66 -6.55
CA ALA A 38 -6.56 -9.89 -6.98
C ALA A 38 -5.17 -9.58 -7.55
N GLY A 39 -4.28 -10.57 -7.55
CA GLY A 39 -2.98 -10.47 -8.25
C GLY A 39 -1.93 -9.58 -7.57
N ILE A 40 -2.11 -9.22 -6.30
CA ILE A 40 -1.11 -8.46 -5.54
C ILE A 40 -0.27 -9.41 -4.68
N ALA A 41 1.05 -9.25 -4.73
CA ALA A 41 1.99 -10.03 -3.92
C ALA A 41 2.38 -9.35 -2.59
N CYS A 42 2.24 -8.03 -2.49
CA CYS A 42 2.57 -7.28 -1.29
C CYS A 42 1.42 -7.27 -0.26
N PRO A 43 1.71 -6.95 1.02
CA PRO A 43 0.69 -6.90 2.07
C PRO A 43 -0.42 -5.88 1.80
N ILE A 44 -1.63 -6.23 2.27
CA ILE A 44 -2.78 -5.34 2.27
C ILE A 44 -3.03 -4.81 3.69
N TRP A 45 -3.17 -3.49 3.82
CA TRP A 45 -3.46 -2.82 5.07
C TRP A 45 -4.85 -2.17 5.02
N SER A 46 -5.65 -2.37 6.06
CA SER A 46 -6.95 -1.69 6.16
C SER A 46 -6.75 -0.18 6.31
N ARG A 47 -7.64 0.59 5.70
CA ARG A 47 -7.69 2.06 5.88
C ARG A 47 -8.37 2.45 7.19
N SER A 48 -9.12 1.54 7.80
CA SER A 48 -9.93 1.82 9.00
C SER A 48 -9.12 1.73 10.29
N ASP A 49 -8.01 0.98 10.29
CA ASP A 49 -7.13 0.83 11.45
C ASP A 49 -5.97 1.83 11.39
N LEU A 50 -6.27 3.10 11.69
CA LEU A 50 -5.29 4.19 11.62
C LEU A 50 -4.09 4.02 12.57
N PRO A 51 -4.24 3.57 13.83
CA PRO A 51 -3.09 3.31 14.70
C PRO A 51 -2.15 2.26 14.10
N ALA A 52 -2.66 1.10 13.68
CA ALA A 52 -1.83 0.07 13.08
C ALA A 52 -1.21 0.52 11.74
N LEU A 53 -1.92 1.34 10.97
CA LEU A 53 -1.39 1.91 9.74
C LEU A 53 -0.21 2.85 10.01
N ALA A 54 -0.31 3.70 11.04
CA ALA A 54 0.79 4.58 11.43
C ALA A 54 2.04 3.79 11.85
N ASP A 55 1.88 2.75 12.66
CA ASP A 55 2.99 1.90 13.10
C ASP A 55 3.68 1.21 11.90
N ARG A 56 2.89 0.71 10.94
CA ARG A 56 3.40 0.11 9.70
C ARG A 56 4.18 1.10 8.85
N LEU A 57 3.68 2.34 8.73
CA LEU A 57 4.38 3.39 7.98
C LEU A 57 5.71 3.75 8.64
N LEU A 58 5.75 3.85 9.98
CA LEU A 58 6.99 4.08 10.73
C LEU A 58 8.00 2.94 10.51
N SER A 59 7.54 1.69 10.51
CA SER A 59 8.39 0.53 10.21
C SER A 59 8.97 0.57 8.79
N VAL A 60 8.18 0.95 7.77
CA VAL A 60 8.66 1.08 6.37
C VAL A 60 9.82 2.06 6.24
N VAL A 61 9.79 3.16 6.99
CA VAL A 61 10.85 4.20 6.94
C VAL A 61 11.99 3.95 7.95
N GLY A 62 11.99 2.82 8.65
CA GLY A 62 13.01 2.46 9.63
C GLY A 62 12.93 3.27 10.94
N LEU A 63 11.78 3.86 11.25
CA LEU A 63 11.51 4.63 12.47
C LEU A 63 10.63 3.88 13.47
N GLY A 64 10.13 2.69 13.10
CA GLY A 64 9.41 1.77 13.98
C GLY A 64 10.38 0.96 14.86
N SER A 65 9.95 0.68 16.10
CA SER A 65 10.70 -0.09 17.10
C SER A 65 10.71 -1.59 16.81
#